data_AF-A0A9N9JDK5-F1
#
_entry.id   AF-A0A9N9JDK5-F1
#
_cell.length_a   1.000
_cell.length_b   1.000
_cell.length_c   1.000
_cell.angle_alpha   90.00
_cell.angle_beta   90.00
_cell.angle_gamma   90.00
#
_symmetry.space_group_name_H-M   'P 1'
#
loop_
_entity.id
_entity.type
_entity.pdbx_description
1 polymer ?
#
loop_
_entity_poly.entity_id
_entity_poly.type
_entity_poly.pdbx_seq_one_letter_code
_entity_poly.pdbx_strand_id
1 'polypeptide(L)'
;MSTLRYIILFFIILSLLNVALAIRCGPNFKNAKCPGDTCCSRKGVCGTGAHCGRGCQPNFGRCNTFVKTHTKPCVTKTNKPTPSISVDSLCGPNHGNATCRNNLCCSKSGHCGSTSKYCKSGCQSSFGRCDSSNLKSS
;
A
#
# COMPACT_ATOMS: atom_id res chain seq x y z
N MET A 1 -22.40 3.07 -55.38
CA MET A 1 -22.28 1.92 -54.45
C MET A 1 -21.07 2.00 -53.53
N SER A 2 -19.98 2.66 -53.93
CA SER A 2 -18.74 2.71 -53.14
C SER A 2 -18.80 3.65 -51.93
N THR A 3 -19.44 4.83 -52.05
CA THR A 3 -19.55 5.83 -50.97
C THR A 3 -20.39 5.35 -49.79
N LEU A 4 -21.53 4.71 -50.06
CA LEU A 4 -22.40 4.14 -49.03
C LEU A 4 -21.69 3.05 -48.21
N ARG A 5 -20.82 2.25 -48.85
CA ARG A 5 -20.03 1.21 -48.18
C ARG A 5 -18.94 1.81 -47.28
N TYR A 6 -18.30 2.90 -47.68
CA TYR A 6 -17.35 3.62 -46.82
C TYR A 6 -18.03 4.31 -45.63
N ILE A 7 -19.21 4.88 -45.83
CA ILE A 7 -19.99 5.51 -44.76
C ILE A 7 -20.42 4.48 -43.70
N ILE A 8 -20.90 3.30 -44.13
CA ILE A 8 -21.26 2.20 -43.22
C ILE A 8 -20.03 1.70 -42.44
N LEU A 9 -18.88 1.54 -43.10
CA LEU A 9 -17.63 1.15 -42.43
C LEU A 9 -17.16 2.21 -41.43
N PHE A 10 -17.30 3.50 -41.74
CA PHE A 10 -16.98 4.59 -40.83
C PHE A 10 -17.88 4.59 -39.59
N PHE A 11 -19.19 4.39 -39.74
CA PHE A 11 -20.11 4.27 -38.60
C PHE A 11 -19.87 3.01 -37.77
N ILE A 12 -19.50 1.88 -38.38
CA ILE A 12 -19.10 0.66 -37.65
C ILE A 12 -17.81 0.91 -36.86
N ILE A 13 -16.80 1.55 -37.47
CA ILE A 13 -15.54 1.90 -36.79
C ILE A 13 -15.79 2.93 -35.67
N LEU A 14 -16.66 3.92 -35.89
CA LEU A 14 -17.06 4.91 -34.88
C LEU A 14 -17.84 4.28 -33.71
N SER A 15 -18.66 3.26 -34.00
CA SER A 15 -19.37 2.47 -32.98
C SER A 15 -18.42 1.56 -32.17
N LEU A 16 -17.32 1.12 -32.78
CA LEU A 16 -16.22 0.42 -32.10
C LEU A 16 -15.29 1.42 -31.36
N LEU A 17 -15.30 2.70 -31.75
CA LEU A 17 -14.63 3.83 -31.11
C LEU A 17 -15.45 4.44 -29.96
N ASN A 18 -16.33 3.66 -29.32
CA ASN A 18 -16.87 3.99 -28.00
C ASN A 18 -15.75 3.90 -26.95
N VAL A 19 -14.75 4.78 -27.06
CA VAL A 19 -13.76 5.01 -26.02
C VAL A 19 -14.46 5.83 -24.97
N ALA A 20 -15.24 5.16 -24.11
CA ALA A 20 -15.59 5.71 -22.81
C ALA A 20 -14.30 6.29 -22.22
N LEU A 21 -14.32 7.58 -21.86
CA LEU A 21 -13.18 8.33 -21.35
C LEU A 21 -12.76 7.74 -20.00
N ALA A 22 -12.10 6.59 -20.05
CA ALA A 22 -11.73 5.82 -18.90
C ALA A 22 -10.60 6.57 -18.19
N ILE A 23 -10.91 7.06 -16.99
CA ILE A 23 -9.92 7.76 -16.16
C ILE A 23 -8.79 6.76 -15.85
N ARG A 24 -7.60 7.07 -16.34
CA ARG A 24 -6.42 6.20 -16.21
C ARG A 24 -5.71 6.44 -14.89
N CYS A 25 -5.11 5.38 -14.37
CA CYS A 25 -4.40 5.40 -13.09
C CYS A 25 -3.26 4.39 -13.07
N GLY A 26 -2.31 4.56 -12.17
CA GLY A 26 -1.20 3.64 -11.99
C GLY A 26 0.13 4.12 -12.56
N PRO A 27 1.19 3.32 -12.41
CA PRO A 27 2.56 3.73 -12.71
C PRO A 27 2.77 4.03 -14.19
N ASN A 28 2.08 3.29 -15.06
CA ASN A 28 2.13 3.48 -16.52
C ASN A 28 1.42 4.75 -17.00
N PHE A 29 0.67 5.41 -16.12
CA PHE A 29 -0.10 6.62 -16.42
C PHE A 29 0.38 7.77 -15.55
N LYS A 30 1.70 8.01 -15.53
CA LYS A 30 2.35 9.09 -14.76
C LYS A 30 2.01 9.05 -13.27
N ASN A 31 1.90 7.85 -12.70
CA ASN A 31 1.50 7.65 -11.31
C ASN A 31 0.14 8.29 -10.95
N ALA A 32 -0.75 8.46 -11.94
CA ALA A 32 -2.05 9.07 -11.75
C ALA A 32 -2.89 8.28 -10.73
N LYS A 33 -3.54 9.01 -9.84
CA LYS A 33 -4.47 8.46 -8.85
C LYS A 33 -5.91 8.67 -9.31
N CYS A 34 -6.76 7.73 -8.95
CA CYS A 34 -8.18 7.88 -9.19
C CYS A 34 -8.79 8.99 -8.32
N PRO A 35 -9.69 9.80 -8.88
CA PRO A 35 -10.40 10.82 -8.12
C PRO A 35 -11.42 10.18 -7.17
N GLY A 36 -11.64 10.84 -6.04
CA GLY A 36 -12.56 10.41 -5.00
C GLY A 36 -12.21 9.05 -4.40
N ASP A 37 -13.24 8.28 -4.04
CA ASP A 37 -13.11 6.99 -3.38
C ASP A 37 -13.11 5.81 -4.36
N THR A 38 -12.70 6.05 -5.60
CA THR A 38 -12.67 5.03 -6.66
C THR A 38 -11.36 4.25 -6.68
N CYS A 39 -11.41 3.09 -7.33
CA CYS A 39 -10.42 2.04 -7.25
C CYS A 39 -9.61 1.99 -8.54
N CYS A 40 -8.28 1.86 -8.42
CA CYS A 40 -7.42 1.70 -9.58
C CYS A 40 -7.25 0.22 -9.91
N SER A 41 -7.91 -0.27 -10.95
CA SER A 41 -7.78 -1.68 -11.34
C SER A 41 -6.40 -2.03 -11.89
N ARG A 42 -6.09 -3.33 -12.01
CA ARG A 42 -4.83 -3.84 -12.60
C ARG A 42 -4.54 -3.26 -13.99
N LYS A 43 -5.58 -2.97 -14.77
CA LYS A 43 -5.48 -2.42 -16.13
C LYS A 43 -5.24 -0.90 -16.17
N GLY A 44 -5.06 -0.27 -15.00
CA GLY A 44 -4.85 1.17 -14.89
C GLY A 44 -6.08 1.98 -15.27
N VAL A 45 -7.25 1.50 -14.84
CA VAL A 45 -8.54 2.18 -15.04
C VAL A 45 -9.23 2.34 -13.70
N CYS A 46 -9.70 3.57 -13.44
CA CYS A 46 -10.49 3.93 -12.27
C CYS A 46 -11.93 3.44 -12.39
N GLY A 47 -12.48 2.95 -11.29
CA GLY A 47 -13.89 2.57 -11.20
C GLY A 47 -14.24 2.02 -9.83
N THR A 48 -15.45 1.49 -9.67
CA THR A 48 -15.94 0.91 -8.41
C THR A 48 -16.12 -0.62 -8.54
N GLY A 49 -16.59 -1.29 -7.49
CA GLY A 49 -16.93 -2.72 -7.53
C GLY A 49 -15.74 -3.62 -7.90
N ALA A 50 -15.79 -4.25 -9.08
CA ALA A 50 -14.77 -5.18 -9.55
C ALA A 50 -13.37 -4.54 -9.67
N HIS A 51 -13.30 -3.22 -9.92
CA HIS A 51 -12.03 -2.48 -9.97
C HIS A 51 -11.30 -2.43 -8.62
N CYS A 52 -12.03 -2.63 -7.52
CA CYS A 52 -11.53 -2.60 -6.15
C CYS A 52 -11.07 -3.97 -5.64
N GLY A 53 -11.34 -5.03 -6.40
CA GLY A 53 -11.04 -6.41 -6.04
C GLY A 53 -9.59 -6.82 -6.35
N ARG A 54 -9.43 -8.07 -6.78
CA ARG A 54 -8.12 -8.68 -7.02
C ARG A 54 -7.30 -7.89 -8.04
N GLY A 55 -6.11 -7.45 -7.62
CA GLY A 55 -5.20 -6.69 -8.50
C GLY A 55 -5.52 -5.20 -8.58
N CYS A 56 -6.39 -4.68 -7.71
CA CYS A 56 -6.46 -3.25 -7.46
C CYS A 56 -5.09 -2.72 -6.98
N GLN A 57 -4.71 -1.53 -7.45
CA GLN A 57 -3.43 -0.89 -7.20
C GLN A 57 -3.55 0.11 -6.03
N PRO A 58 -3.14 -0.25 -4.79
CA PRO A 58 -3.47 0.49 -3.57
C PRO A 58 -2.81 1.86 -3.47
N ASN A 59 -1.75 2.11 -4.23
CA ASN A 59 -1.09 3.42 -4.28
C ASN A 59 -1.84 4.44 -5.15
N PHE A 60 -2.78 3.97 -5.99
CA PHE A 60 -3.43 4.78 -7.03
C PHE A 60 -4.96 4.79 -6.94
N GLY A 61 -5.55 4.09 -5.97
CA GLY A 61 -6.99 4.12 -5.68
C GLY A 61 -7.33 3.34 -4.41
N ARG A 62 -8.59 3.37 -4.00
CA ARG A 62 -9.04 2.63 -2.80
C ARG A 62 -9.34 1.18 -3.15
N CYS A 63 -8.62 0.23 -2.56
CA CYS A 63 -8.86 -1.19 -2.82
C CYS A 63 -9.71 -1.79 -1.70
N ASN A 64 -10.58 -2.74 -2.03
CA ASN A 64 -11.35 -3.51 -1.05
C ASN A 64 -10.43 -4.54 -0.40
N THR A 65 -9.49 -4.09 0.42
CA THR A 65 -8.66 -4.95 1.27
C THR A 65 -9.50 -5.45 2.44
N PHE A 66 -10.56 -6.20 2.13
CA PHE A 66 -11.16 -7.20 3.02
C PHE A 66 -10.92 -8.57 2.38
N VAL A 67 -9.64 -8.94 2.26
CA VAL A 67 -9.28 -10.36 2.15
C VAL A 67 -8.89 -10.81 3.54
N LYS A 68 -9.90 -11.13 4.35
CA LYS A 68 -9.74 -12.14 5.39
C LYS A 68 -9.57 -13.48 4.67
N THR A 69 -8.33 -13.96 4.58
CA THR A 69 -8.07 -15.41 4.53
C THR A 69 -6.61 -15.63 4.91
N HIS A 70 -6.41 -16.42 5.96
CA HIS A 70 -5.19 -17.18 6.16
C HIS A 70 -4.86 -17.89 4.85
N THR A 71 -3.76 -17.53 4.19
CA THR A 71 -2.78 -18.40 3.50
C THR A 71 -1.76 -17.50 2.78
N LYS A 72 -0.49 -17.72 3.11
CA LYS A 72 0.78 -17.20 2.55
C LYS A 72 0.70 -16.20 1.37
N PRO A 73 1.26 -14.98 1.52
CA PRO A 73 1.48 -14.04 0.40
C PRO A 73 2.55 -14.57 -0.57
N CYS A 74 2.23 -14.59 -1.86
CA CYS A 74 3.23 -14.76 -2.92
C CYS A 74 4.04 -13.47 -3.07
N VAL A 75 5.36 -13.62 -3.00
CA VAL A 75 6.37 -12.55 -3.02
C VAL A 75 6.33 -11.77 -4.33
N THR A 76 6.21 -10.44 -4.24
CA THR A 76 6.84 -9.52 -5.19
C THR A 76 7.81 -8.65 -4.39
N LYS A 77 9.10 -8.82 -4.66
CA LYS A 77 10.18 -8.07 -4.03
C LYS A 77 10.12 -6.63 -4.54
N THR A 78 9.60 -5.73 -3.71
CA THR A 78 9.94 -4.30 -3.77
C THR A 78 10.41 -3.92 -2.37
N ASN A 79 11.70 -3.65 -2.24
CA ASN A 79 12.36 -3.19 -1.02
C ASN A 79 11.80 -1.83 -0.58
N LYS A 80 10.64 -1.84 0.07
CA LYS A 80 10.22 -0.76 0.97
C LYS A 80 10.01 -1.42 2.33
N PRO A 81 10.81 -1.10 3.36
CA PRO A 81 10.62 -1.68 4.69
C PRO A 81 9.27 -1.21 5.22
N THR A 82 8.26 -2.05 5.05
CA THR A 82 7.02 -1.95 5.81
C THR A 82 7.39 -2.34 7.23
N PRO A 83 7.11 -1.51 8.26
CA PRO A 83 7.43 -1.84 9.64
C PRO A 83 6.72 -3.16 9.97
N SER A 84 7.50 -4.24 10.11
CA SER A 84 6.96 -5.56 10.40
C SER A 84 6.60 -5.56 11.87
N ILE A 85 5.31 -5.66 12.17
CA ILE A 85 4.85 -5.61 13.55
C ILE A 85 5.28 -6.92 14.24
N SER A 86 6.19 -6.82 15.20
CA SER A 86 6.85 -7.97 15.85
C SER A 86 5.86 -8.96 16.47
N VAL A 87 5.97 -10.24 16.10
CA VAL A 87 5.19 -11.35 16.68
C VAL A 87 5.90 -11.95 17.90
N ASP A 88 7.23 -11.91 17.90
CA ASP A 88 8.09 -12.56 18.90
C ASP A 88 8.65 -11.58 19.96
N SER A 89 8.08 -10.38 20.06
CA SER A 89 8.55 -9.31 20.95
C SER A 89 9.98 -8.82 20.68
N LEU A 90 10.47 -8.98 19.44
CA LEU A 90 11.76 -8.51 18.94
C LEU A 90 11.61 -7.25 18.08
N CYS A 91 12.52 -6.29 18.14
CA CYS A 91 12.41 -5.02 17.41
C CYS A 91 13.78 -4.49 17.00
N GLY A 92 13.79 -3.55 16.04
CA GLY A 92 15.00 -2.90 15.60
C GLY A 92 15.59 -3.46 14.30
N PRO A 93 16.74 -2.92 13.87
CA PRO A 93 17.29 -3.18 12.54
C PRO A 93 17.72 -4.64 12.36
N ASN A 94 18.21 -5.26 13.43
CA ASN A 94 18.66 -6.66 13.44
C ASN A 94 17.51 -7.67 13.34
N HIS A 95 16.27 -7.21 13.48
CA HIS A 95 15.07 -8.02 13.43
C HIS A 95 14.18 -7.62 12.25
N GLY A 96 14.78 -7.26 11.12
CA GLY A 96 14.06 -6.92 9.90
C GLY A 96 13.29 -5.60 10.01
N ASN A 97 13.84 -4.62 10.75
CA ASN A 97 13.19 -3.34 11.05
C ASN A 97 11.81 -3.51 11.72
N ALA A 98 11.69 -4.55 12.55
CA ALA A 98 10.45 -4.82 13.25
C ALA A 98 10.15 -3.75 14.31
N THR A 99 8.87 -3.41 14.45
CA THR A 99 8.38 -2.46 15.45
C THR A 99 7.55 -3.14 16.51
N CYS A 100 7.56 -2.56 17.71
CA CYS A 100 6.81 -3.10 18.83
C CYS A 100 5.31 -2.85 18.73
N ARG A 101 4.50 -3.85 19.08
CA ARG A 101 3.03 -3.76 19.21
C ARG A 101 2.63 -2.89 20.38
N ASN A 102 1.37 -2.45 20.39
CA ASN A 102 0.71 -1.85 21.56
C ASN A 102 1.47 -0.68 22.19
N ASN A 103 2.16 0.12 21.37
CA ASN A 103 2.99 1.25 21.83
C ASN A 103 4.05 0.87 22.88
N LEU A 104 4.54 -0.38 22.84
CA LEU A 104 5.66 -0.82 23.65
C LEU A 104 6.97 -0.17 23.18
N CYS A 105 7.96 -0.16 24.06
CA CYS A 105 9.25 0.41 23.82
C CYS A 105 10.21 -0.62 23.25
N CYS A 106 11.07 -0.19 22.33
CA CYS A 106 12.11 -1.03 21.77
C CYS A 106 13.43 -0.78 22.50
N SER A 107 13.90 -1.74 23.29
CA SER A 107 15.17 -1.61 24.01
C SER A 107 16.38 -1.59 23.07
N LYS A 108 17.55 -1.20 23.59
CA LYS A 108 18.83 -1.28 22.86
C LYS A 108 19.17 -2.70 22.38
N SER A 109 18.70 -3.71 23.12
CA SER A 109 18.93 -5.13 22.80
C SER A 109 17.95 -5.68 21.76
N GLY A 110 17.02 -4.85 21.25
CA GLY A 110 16.04 -5.27 20.26
C GLY A 110 14.88 -6.07 20.83
N HIS A 111 14.46 -5.79 22.07
CA HIS A 111 13.26 -6.38 22.67
C HIS A 111 12.18 -5.35 22.94
N CYS A 112 10.92 -5.78 22.83
CA CYS A 112 9.74 -5.00 23.15
C CYS A 112 9.35 -5.14 24.62
N GLY A 113 9.08 -4.02 25.29
CA GLY A 113 8.58 -4.03 26.66
C GLY A 113 8.06 -2.66 27.12
N SER A 114 7.32 -2.62 28.23
CA SER A 114 6.71 -1.40 28.77
C SER A 114 7.47 -0.80 29.96
N THR A 115 8.45 -1.52 30.51
CA THR A 115 9.17 -1.05 31.70
C THR A 115 10.30 -0.10 31.33
N SER A 116 10.80 0.64 32.32
CA SER A 116 11.91 1.58 32.20
C SER A 116 13.16 0.99 31.54
N LYS A 117 13.42 -0.31 31.70
CA LYS A 117 14.54 -1.02 31.03
C LYS A 117 14.44 -0.97 29.50
N TYR A 118 13.23 -0.89 28.96
CA TYR A 118 12.95 -0.85 27.53
C TYR A 118 12.75 0.58 27.04
N CYS A 119 12.11 1.43 27.85
CA CYS A 119 11.65 2.76 27.45
C CYS A 119 12.64 3.90 27.71
N LYS A 120 13.66 3.71 28.55
CA LYS A 120 14.63 4.76 28.93
C LYS A 120 15.92 4.65 28.11
N SER A 121 17.09 4.70 28.76
CA SER A 121 18.39 4.80 28.10
C SER A 121 18.60 3.67 27.08
N GLY A 122 18.92 4.06 25.84
CA GLY A 122 19.12 3.12 24.74
C GLY A 122 17.84 2.66 24.03
N CYS A 123 16.68 3.26 24.33
CA CYS A 123 15.45 2.99 23.59
C CYS A 123 15.57 3.43 22.12
N GLN A 124 15.11 2.58 21.20
CA GLN A 124 15.17 2.80 19.75
C GLN A 124 13.84 3.38 19.24
N SER A 125 13.73 4.70 19.20
CA SER A 125 12.48 5.43 18.88
C SER A 125 11.94 5.17 17.47
N SER A 126 12.81 4.81 16.51
CA SER A 126 12.38 4.39 15.17
C SER A 126 11.60 3.07 15.15
N PHE A 127 11.64 2.30 16.25
CA PHE A 127 11.07 0.96 16.33
C PHE A 127 10.10 0.74 17.52
N GLY A 128 9.84 1.77 18.32
CA GLY A 128 8.91 1.72 19.44
C GLY A 128 8.77 3.08 20.14
N ARG A 129 7.89 3.13 21.14
CA ARG A 129 7.74 4.32 21.99
C ARG A 129 8.97 4.47 22.89
N CYS A 130 9.48 5.68 23.13
CA CYS A 130 10.49 5.91 24.15
C CYS A 130 9.97 6.93 25.15
N ASP A 131 10.22 6.71 26.44
CA ASP A 131 9.79 7.63 27.49
C ASP A 131 10.84 8.73 27.62
N SER A 132 10.48 9.96 27.26
CA SER A 132 11.35 11.14 27.33
C SER A 132 11.70 11.60 28.75
N SER A 133 11.40 10.82 29.80
CA SER A 133 11.66 11.19 31.20
C SER A 133 13.12 11.00 31.65
N ASN A 134 14.06 10.85 30.72
CA ASN A 134 15.45 11.31 30.89
C ASN A 134 16.17 11.38 29.53
N LEU A 135 15.69 12.25 28.63
CA LEU A 135 16.65 12.99 27.82
C LEU A 135 17.41 13.87 28.81
N LYS A 136 18.62 13.45 29.22
CA LYS A 136 19.56 14.38 29.83
C LYS A 136 19.77 15.50 28.81
N SER A 137 19.13 16.63 29.07
CA SER A 137 19.62 17.94 28.69
C SER A 137 20.93 18.16 29.45
N SER A 138 22.07 18.00 28.77
CA SER A 138 23.36 18.68 28.99
C SER A 138 24.38 18.10 28.03
#